data_AF-A0A286EN90-F1
#
_entry.id   AF-A0A286EN90-F1
#
_cell.length_a   1.000
_cell.length_b   1.000
_cell.length_c   1.000
_cell.angle_alpha   90.00
_cell.angle_beta   90.00
_cell.angle_gamma   90.00
#
_symmetry.space_group_name_H-M   'P 1'
#
loop_
_entity.id
_entity.type
_entity.pdbx_description
1 polymer ?
#
loop_
_entity_poly.entity_id
_entity_poly.type
_entity_poly.pdbx_seq_one_letter_code
_entity_poly.pdbx_strand_id
1 'polypeptide(L)'
;MTSTTPMKTRKAPGGRSFSSRNPTTIGAIGLVLIAVLLWSAFNAQKLPIIGGGTIYYAAFSEAAGIKPNDEVRIAGVKVGLVTGVALDGDHVKITFRVKQAYVGNESTAAIKIKTLLGAKFLAINPVGGSRLKAGSQIPLTRTVAPYDIYPTFQQLTNTVEAIDKEQLAKSFQVLSQSFDNTPADVKIAITGLSKLSSTFASRDAALRSLLAKTKSVSGVLADRDTQITQLITDGGLLLDELNSRKDAIQTLLENTAVVSAQLSGLVADNNADLKPALDQLNAVLAILNQNKDSLARGLQLIAPYYRLFTNVTGNGRWFSGYVRNATIGDLTISGFTPGAD
;
A
#
# COMPACT_ATOMS: atom_id res chain seq x y z
N MET A 1 92.45 -29.31 -25.43
CA MET A 1 91.65 -28.40 -24.58
C MET A 1 90.44 -27.92 -25.40
N THR A 2 89.28 -28.53 -25.22
CA THR A 2 87.96 -27.96 -25.62
C THR A 2 86.90 -28.77 -24.88
N SER A 3 86.64 -28.38 -23.63
CA SER A 3 85.55 -28.95 -22.82
C SER A 3 84.29 -28.14 -23.07
N THR A 4 83.33 -28.74 -23.77
CA THR A 4 82.00 -28.20 -24.03
C THR A 4 81.13 -28.42 -22.79
N THR A 5 80.94 -27.37 -21.99
CA THR A 5 80.07 -27.36 -20.81
C THR A 5 78.60 -27.24 -21.23
N PRO A 6 77.69 -28.14 -20.81
CA PRO A 6 76.28 -28.04 -21.19
C PRO A 6 75.57 -26.93 -20.41
N MET A 7 74.72 -26.21 -21.13
CA MET A 7 73.94 -25.05 -20.73
C MET A 7 72.80 -25.45 -19.77
N LYS A 8 72.83 -24.92 -18.54
CA LYS A 8 71.83 -25.18 -17.50
C LYS A 8 70.56 -24.36 -17.79
N THR A 9 69.50 -25.03 -18.23
CA THR A 9 68.18 -24.43 -18.49
C THR A 9 67.56 -23.92 -17.19
N ARG A 10 67.26 -22.62 -17.15
CA ARG A 10 66.68 -21.93 -16.00
C ARG A 10 65.16 -22.16 -16.01
N LYS A 11 64.67 -22.99 -15.10
CA LYS A 11 63.25 -23.32 -14.91
C LYS A 11 62.48 -22.05 -14.50
N ALA A 12 61.53 -21.60 -15.32
CA ALA A 12 60.64 -20.49 -14.98
C ALA A 12 59.78 -20.84 -13.74
N PRO A 13 59.52 -19.90 -12.82
CA PRO A 13 58.68 -20.17 -11.66
C PRO A 13 57.25 -20.45 -12.11
N GLY A 14 56.77 -21.66 -11.86
CA GLY A 14 55.42 -22.10 -12.18
C GLY A 14 54.39 -21.31 -11.38
N GLY A 15 53.78 -20.31 -12.02
CA GLY A 15 52.48 -19.79 -11.59
C GLY A 15 51.47 -20.92 -11.66
N ARG A 16 50.93 -21.34 -10.51
CA ARG A 16 49.90 -22.39 -10.47
C ARG A 16 48.67 -21.90 -11.23
N SER A 17 48.34 -22.59 -12.33
CA SER A 17 47.14 -22.37 -13.13
C SER A 17 45.89 -22.39 -12.26
N PHE A 18 44.97 -21.45 -12.50
CA PHE A 18 43.70 -21.31 -11.77
C PHE A 18 42.78 -22.55 -11.84
N SER A 19 43.10 -23.52 -12.70
CA SER A 19 42.31 -24.73 -12.96
C SER A 19 42.37 -25.81 -11.85
N SER A 20 43.23 -25.68 -10.83
CA SER A 20 43.32 -26.66 -9.72
C SER A 20 42.69 -26.19 -8.41
N ARG A 21 42.02 -25.03 -8.40
CA ARG A 21 41.36 -24.50 -7.19
C ARG A 21 39.90 -24.95 -7.18
N ASN A 22 39.46 -25.43 -6.02
CA ASN A 22 38.11 -25.98 -5.81
C ASN A 22 37.04 -24.96 -6.30
N PRO A 23 36.20 -25.29 -7.29
CA PRO A 23 35.27 -24.34 -7.92
C PRO A 23 34.29 -23.72 -6.91
N THR A 24 33.96 -24.45 -5.83
CA THR A 24 33.13 -23.95 -4.74
C THR A 24 33.80 -22.81 -3.96
N THR A 25 35.12 -22.87 -3.76
CA THR A 25 35.88 -21.80 -3.07
C THR A 25 35.98 -20.54 -3.92
N ILE A 26 36.13 -20.69 -5.25
CA ILE A 26 36.13 -19.54 -6.18
C ILE A 26 34.74 -18.89 -6.20
N GLY A 27 33.68 -19.70 -6.25
CA GLY A 27 32.30 -19.21 -6.19
C GLY A 27 31.99 -18.47 -4.89
N ALA A 28 32.41 -19.02 -3.74
CA ALA A 28 32.24 -18.38 -2.44
C ALA A 28 33.00 -17.05 -2.33
N ILE A 29 34.26 -17.00 -2.80
CA ILE A 29 35.04 -15.76 -2.83
C ILE A 29 34.39 -14.71 -3.75
N GLY A 30 33.88 -15.14 -4.90
CA GLY A 30 33.14 -14.27 -5.83
C GLY A 30 31.87 -13.70 -5.19
N LEU A 31 31.07 -14.53 -4.51
CA LEU A 31 29.88 -14.10 -3.79
C LEU A 31 30.19 -13.12 -2.67
N VAL A 32 31.24 -13.38 -1.88
CA VAL A 32 31.69 -12.46 -0.82
C VAL A 32 32.16 -11.14 -1.42
N LEU A 33 32.92 -11.16 -2.52
CA LEU A 33 33.34 -9.94 -3.23
C LEU A 33 32.14 -9.13 -3.73
N ILE A 34 31.15 -9.78 -4.35
CA ILE A 34 29.93 -9.12 -4.80
C ILE A 34 29.16 -8.53 -3.61
N ALA A 35 29.01 -9.27 -2.51
CA ALA A 35 28.35 -8.78 -1.31
C ALA A 35 29.07 -7.55 -0.71
N VAL A 36 30.40 -7.58 -0.64
CA VAL A 36 31.23 -6.45 -0.17
C VAL A 36 31.12 -5.24 -1.11
N LEU A 37 31.09 -5.46 -2.42
CA LEU A 37 30.92 -4.40 -3.42
C LEU A 37 29.52 -3.77 -3.32
N LEU A 38 28.47 -4.59 -3.22
CA LEU A 38 27.10 -4.10 -3.03
C LEU A 38 26.97 -3.34 -1.71
N TRP A 39 27.48 -3.89 -0.61
CA TRP A 39 27.48 -3.23 0.69
C TRP A 39 28.23 -1.89 0.66
N SER A 40 29.38 -1.84 0.00
CA SER A 40 30.13 -0.58 -0.20
C SER A 40 29.39 0.41 -1.10
N ALA A 41 28.70 -0.05 -2.15
CA ALA A 41 27.91 0.80 -3.02
C ALA A 41 26.75 1.46 -2.26
N PHE A 42 26.03 0.71 -1.41
CA PHE A 42 24.98 1.24 -0.55
C PHE A 42 25.52 2.20 0.53
N ASN A 43 26.75 2.00 1.00
CA ASN A 43 27.40 2.86 2.00
C ASN A 43 28.38 3.88 1.39
N ALA A 44 28.35 4.10 0.08
CA ALA A 44 29.34 4.94 -0.62
C ALA A 44 29.38 6.38 -0.10
N GLN A 45 28.25 6.90 0.38
CA GLN A 45 28.14 8.25 0.96
C GLN A 45 28.80 8.38 2.36
N LYS A 46 29.02 7.25 3.05
CA LYS A 46 29.70 7.17 4.36
C LYS A 46 31.20 6.86 4.22
N LEU A 47 31.67 6.48 3.03
CA LEU A 47 33.07 6.17 2.80
C LEU A 47 33.92 7.46 2.75
N PRO A 48 35.04 7.52 3.51
CA PRO A 48 35.87 8.73 3.63
C PRO A 48 36.52 9.18 2.31
N ILE A 49 36.56 8.31 1.30
CA ILE A 49 37.22 8.54 0.01
C ILE A 49 36.28 9.23 -1.01
N ILE A 50 34.96 9.01 -0.92
CA ILE A 50 33.95 9.55 -1.87
C ILE A 50 33.13 10.68 -1.20
N GLY A 51 32.92 10.59 0.11
CA GLY A 51 32.16 11.54 0.91
C GLY A 51 33.00 12.66 1.52
N GLY A 52 33.87 13.32 0.75
CA GLY A 52 34.75 14.39 1.25
C GLY A 52 34.02 15.42 2.14
N GLY A 53 34.74 15.98 3.11
CA GLY A 53 34.26 17.03 4.02
C GLY A 53 34.48 16.72 5.51
N THR A 54 34.54 17.77 6.31
CA THR A 54 34.70 17.68 7.76
C THR A 54 33.35 17.44 8.43
N ILE A 55 33.30 16.48 9.36
CA ILE A 55 32.12 16.18 10.17
C ILE A 55 32.15 17.06 11.42
N TYR A 56 30.99 17.64 11.74
CA TYR A 56 30.74 18.41 12.96
C TYR A 56 29.43 17.94 13.58
N TYR A 57 29.22 18.32 14.85
CA TYR A 57 27.99 18.06 15.57
C TYR A 57 27.34 19.38 16.01
N ALA A 58 26.04 19.36 16.23
CA ALA A 58 25.31 20.44 16.88
C ALA A 58 24.27 19.85 17.84
N ALA A 59 24.27 20.30 19.08
CA ALA A 59 23.18 20.04 20.02
C ALA A 59 21.98 20.90 19.66
N PHE A 60 20.76 20.41 19.75
CA PHE A 60 19.52 21.18 19.66
C PHE A 60 18.56 20.69 20.74
N SER A 61 17.68 21.57 21.22
CA SER A 61 16.64 21.18 22.19
C SER A 61 15.67 20.15 21.59
N GLU A 62 15.49 20.19 20.27
CA GLU A 62 14.61 19.30 19.53
C GLU A 62 15.09 19.14 18.08
N ALA A 63 14.64 18.07 17.41
CA ALA A 63 14.98 17.82 16.00
C ALA A 63 14.20 18.72 15.03
N ALA A 64 13.03 19.23 15.44
CA ALA A 64 12.17 20.10 14.64
C ALA A 64 11.92 19.64 13.18
N GLY A 65 11.87 18.31 12.98
CA GLY A 65 11.62 17.68 11.68
C GLY A 65 12.81 17.62 10.73
N ILE A 66 14.03 17.95 11.18
CA ILE A 66 15.25 17.80 10.38
C ILE A 66 15.57 16.32 10.16
N LYS A 67 16.03 15.98 8.96
CA LYS A 67 16.29 14.60 8.53
C LYS A 67 17.70 14.45 7.96
N PRO A 68 18.26 13.22 7.96
CA PRO A 68 19.43 12.92 7.15
C PRO A 68 19.21 13.34 5.70
N ASN A 69 20.26 13.83 5.05
CA ASN A 69 20.28 14.40 3.70
C ASN A 69 19.68 15.82 3.56
N ASP A 70 19.19 16.43 4.65
CA ASP A 70 18.85 17.86 4.64
C ASP A 70 20.10 18.72 4.42
N GLU A 71 19.90 19.89 3.82
CA GLU A 71 21.01 20.75 3.44
C GLU A 71 21.62 21.47 4.64
N VAL A 72 22.95 21.62 4.61
CA VAL A 72 23.67 22.53 5.50
C VAL A 72 24.04 23.76 4.69
N ARG A 73 23.67 24.94 5.17
CA ARG A 73 23.86 26.21 4.48
C ARG A 73 24.60 27.22 5.33
N ILE A 74 25.52 27.95 4.71
CA ILE A 74 26.18 29.13 5.30
C ILE A 74 25.78 30.33 4.44
N ALA A 75 25.25 31.39 5.05
CA ALA A 75 24.73 32.57 4.35
C ALA A 75 23.79 32.21 3.16
N GLY A 76 23.00 31.15 3.30
CA GLY A 76 22.08 30.66 2.26
C GLY A 76 22.69 29.74 1.20
N VAL A 77 24.02 29.63 1.13
CA VAL A 77 24.73 28.76 0.18
C VAL A 77 24.88 27.35 0.73
N LYS A 78 24.54 26.32 -0.06
CA LYS A 78 24.71 24.92 0.31
C LYS A 78 26.20 24.55 0.41
N VAL A 79 26.64 24.16 1.60
CA VAL A 79 28.03 23.80 1.90
C VAL A 79 28.20 22.34 2.35
N GLY A 80 27.08 21.67 2.62
CA GLY A 80 27.08 20.37 3.28
C GLY A 80 25.71 19.70 3.34
N LEU A 81 25.67 18.60 4.09
CA LEU A 81 24.47 17.79 4.31
C LEU A 81 24.45 17.30 5.76
N VAL A 82 23.25 17.16 6.32
CA VAL A 82 23.01 16.43 7.57
C VAL A 82 23.22 14.95 7.28
N THR A 83 24.03 14.27 8.09
CA THR A 83 24.34 12.85 7.93
C THR A 83 23.65 11.98 8.98
N GLY A 84 23.17 12.56 10.08
CA GLY A 84 22.47 11.83 11.13
C GLY A 84 21.79 12.75 12.12
N VAL A 85 20.72 12.24 12.74
CA VAL A 85 19.99 12.88 13.83
C VAL A 85 19.77 11.81 14.88
N ALA A 86 20.22 12.06 16.11
CA ALA A 86 20.11 11.12 17.22
C ALA A 86 19.76 11.87 18.50
N LEU A 87 19.06 11.21 19.41
CA LEU A 87 18.87 11.70 20.78
C LEU A 87 20.16 11.41 21.57
N ASP A 88 20.69 12.40 22.28
CA ASP A 88 21.89 12.30 23.12
C ASP A 88 21.53 12.83 24.51
N GLY A 89 20.98 11.95 25.35
CA GLY A 89 20.47 12.31 26.67
C GLY A 89 19.23 13.19 26.60
N ASP A 90 19.38 14.46 27.00
CA ASP A 90 18.32 15.47 27.11
C ASP A 90 18.18 16.38 25.88
N HIS A 91 19.02 16.18 24.86
CA HIS A 91 19.03 17.02 23.66
C HIS A 91 19.21 16.17 22.39
N VAL A 92 18.91 16.77 21.24
CA VAL A 92 19.11 16.15 19.94
C VAL A 92 20.48 16.51 19.40
N LYS A 93 21.27 15.49 19.07
CA LYS A 93 22.55 15.61 18.40
C LYS A 93 22.40 15.44 16.90
N ILE A 94 22.67 16.53 16.17
CA ILE A 94 22.67 16.54 14.72
C ILE A 94 24.10 16.40 14.23
N THR A 95 24.35 15.36 13.43
CA THR A 95 25.64 15.14 12.76
C THR A 95 25.55 15.71 11.35
N PHE A 96 26.49 16.56 10.97
CA PHE A 96 26.49 17.18 9.66
C PHE A 96 27.90 17.29 9.08
N ARG A 97 28.00 17.24 7.75
CA ARG A 97 29.26 17.22 7.02
C ARG A 97 29.37 18.44 6.12
N VAL A 98 30.51 19.12 6.18
CA VAL A 98 30.82 20.34 5.42
C VAL A 98 32.02 20.11 4.51
N LYS A 99 31.90 20.35 3.20
CA LYS A 99 32.93 20.01 2.21
C LYS A 99 34.08 21.03 2.13
N GLN A 100 33.77 22.29 1.90
CA GLN A 100 34.76 23.34 1.59
C GLN A 100 34.31 24.71 2.12
N ALA A 101 33.85 24.76 3.37
CA ALA A 101 33.48 26.02 4.00
C ALA A 101 34.14 26.16 5.37
N TYR A 102 34.37 27.40 5.76
CA TYR A 102 34.85 27.74 7.08
C TYR A 102 33.71 27.61 8.09
N VAL A 103 33.95 26.84 9.15
CA VAL A 103 33.11 26.79 10.34
C VAL A 103 34.00 27.25 11.48
N GLY A 104 33.71 28.40 12.07
CA GLY A 104 34.48 28.94 13.18
C GLY A 104 34.16 28.25 14.51
N ASN A 105 35.08 28.31 15.47
CA ASN A 105 34.95 27.73 16.81
C ASN A 105 33.76 28.31 17.60
N GLU A 106 33.35 29.53 17.28
CA GLU A 106 32.23 30.24 17.91
C GLU A 106 30.92 30.14 17.10
N SER A 107 30.92 29.37 16.00
CA SER A 107 29.76 29.25 15.11
C SER A 107 28.46 28.95 15.85
N THR A 108 27.36 29.54 15.36
CA THR A 108 26.01 29.20 15.79
C THR A 108 25.29 28.39 14.71
N ALA A 109 24.31 27.59 15.13
CA ALA A 109 23.52 26.77 14.22
C ALA A 109 22.02 27.02 14.43
N ALA A 110 21.25 27.07 13.36
CA ALA A 110 19.80 27.19 13.45
C ALA A 110 19.13 26.27 12.45
N ILE A 111 18.10 25.55 12.88
CA ILE A 111 17.26 24.79 11.94
C ILE A 111 16.25 25.79 11.35
N LYS A 112 16.13 25.86 10.01
CA LYS A 112 15.26 26.81 9.31
C LYS A 112 14.39 26.12 8.27
N ILE A 113 13.27 26.75 7.92
CA ILE A 113 12.35 26.26 6.89
C ILE A 113 12.91 26.61 5.50
N LYS A 114 13.04 25.59 4.64
CA LYS A 114 13.48 25.68 3.25
C LYS A 114 12.30 25.92 2.29
N THR A 115 11.17 25.24 2.50
CA THR A 115 10.01 25.27 1.58
C THR A 115 8.70 25.49 2.32
N LEU A 116 7.66 25.95 1.60
CA LEU A 116 6.31 26.10 2.14
C LEU A 116 5.69 24.78 2.62
N LEU A 117 6.14 23.65 2.07
CA LEU A 117 5.73 22.30 2.48
C LEU A 117 6.52 21.80 3.72
N GLY A 118 7.27 22.67 4.40
CA GLY A 118 7.89 22.36 5.68
C GLY A 118 9.25 21.64 5.61
N ALA A 119 9.87 21.50 4.43
CA ALA A 119 11.24 20.97 4.34
C ALA A 119 12.19 21.88 5.15
N LYS A 120 13.15 21.29 5.87
CA LYS A 120 14.07 22.02 6.74
C LYS A 120 15.49 22.04 6.18
N PHE A 121 16.32 22.92 6.73
CA PHE A 121 17.76 22.94 6.48
C PHE A 121 18.50 23.45 7.71
N LEU A 122 19.77 23.05 7.86
CA LEU A 122 20.65 23.52 8.93
C LEU A 122 21.40 24.78 8.45
N ALA A 123 21.10 25.93 9.04
CA ALA A 123 21.81 27.18 8.82
C ALA A 123 22.98 27.30 9.81
N ILE A 124 24.20 27.51 9.31
CA ILE A 124 25.39 27.75 10.12
C ILE A 124 25.80 29.22 9.94
N ASN A 125 26.02 29.92 11.05
CA ASN A 125 26.63 31.23 11.08
C ASN A 125 28.10 31.09 11.51
N PRO A 126 29.07 31.23 10.59
CA PRO A 126 30.46 30.84 10.83
C PRO A 126 31.25 31.95 11.55
N VAL A 127 30.92 32.22 12.80
CA VAL A 127 31.64 33.20 13.63
C VAL A 127 32.81 32.56 14.41
N GLY A 128 33.74 33.39 14.87
CA GLY A 128 34.95 32.98 15.59
C GLY A 128 36.21 33.04 14.70
N GLY A 129 37.35 33.35 15.32
CA GLY A 129 38.62 33.58 14.61
C GLY A 129 39.42 32.32 14.27
N SER A 130 39.04 31.16 14.83
CA SER A 130 39.70 29.88 14.55
C SER A 130 38.71 28.86 14.01
N ARG A 131 39.18 27.93 13.16
CA ARG A 131 38.33 26.86 12.65
C ARG A 131 37.90 25.93 13.79
N LEU A 132 36.62 25.55 13.80
CA LEU A 132 36.09 24.52 14.69
C LEU A 132 36.84 23.21 14.43
N LYS A 133 37.27 22.51 15.49
CA LYS A 133 37.99 21.23 15.34
C LYS A 133 37.04 20.19 14.75
N ALA A 134 37.56 19.33 13.87
CA ALA A 134 36.80 18.22 13.31
C ALA A 134 36.23 17.33 14.43
N GLY A 135 34.97 16.91 14.29
CA GLY A 135 34.26 16.12 15.30
C GLY A 135 33.86 16.90 16.56
N SER A 136 34.04 18.22 16.61
CA SER A 136 33.54 19.04 17.72
C SER A 136 32.06 19.39 17.56
N GLN A 137 31.43 19.72 18.69
CA GLN A 137 30.00 20.01 18.79
C GLN A 137 29.76 21.51 19.01
N ILE A 138 28.81 22.07 18.27
CA ILE A 138 28.21 23.36 18.58
C ILE A 138 27.25 23.14 19.76
N PRO A 139 27.48 23.77 20.93
CA PRO A 139 26.72 23.52 22.15
C PRO A 139 25.31 24.11 22.07
N LEU A 140 24.42 23.61 22.93
CA LEU A 140 23.00 23.99 22.97
C LEU A 140 22.78 25.50 23.12
N THR A 141 23.66 26.18 23.85
CA THR A 141 23.64 27.64 24.06
C THR A 141 23.85 28.46 22.78
N ARG A 142 24.36 27.85 21.71
CA ARG A 142 24.65 28.46 20.42
C ARG A 142 23.82 27.85 19.28
N THR A 143 22.73 27.18 19.62
CA THR A 143 21.85 26.54 18.67
C THR A 143 20.39 26.94 18.87
N VAL A 144 19.67 27.08 17.77
CA VAL A 144 18.26 27.52 17.80
C VAL A 144 17.41 26.60 16.92
N ALA A 145 16.49 25.85 17.53
CA ALA A 145 15.44 25.16 16.78
C ALA A 145 14.43 26.19 16.23
N PRO A 146 13.80 25.96 15.06
CA PRO A 146 12.93 26.92 14.41
C PRO A 146 11.74 27.21 15.30
N TYR A 147 11.60 28.48 15.69
CA TYR A 147 10.42 29.11 16.26
C TYR A 147 9.42 28.13 16.87
N ASP A 148 9.63 27.82 18.14
CA ASP A 148 8.52 27.49 18.99
C ASP A 148 7.68 28.79 19.08
N ILE A 149 6.53 28.81 18.42
CA ILE A 149 5.62 29.97 18.43
C ILE A 149 4.95 30.11 19.82
N TYR A 150 5.04 29.06 20.65
CA TYR A 150 4.42 28.96 21.96
C TYR A 150 4.94 29.97 23.01
N PRO A 151 6.27 30.18 23.20
CA PRO A 151 6.78 31.12 24.21
C PRO A 151 6.46 32.57 23.89
N THR A 152 6.40 32.93 22.60
CA THR A 152 6.12 34.30 22.14
C THR A 152 4.66 34.69 22.39
N PHE A 153 3.71 33.76 22.19
CA PHE A 153 2.31 34.01 22.55
C PHE A 153 2.11 34.10 24.06
N GLN A 154 2.84 33.33 24.87
CA GLN A 154 2.79 33.44 26.32
C GLN A 154 3.34 34.79 26.82
N GLN A 155 4.47 35.27 26.28
CA GLN A 155 5.03 36.57 26.66
C GLN A 155 4.12 37.75 26.27
N LEU A 156 3.43 37.68 25.12
CA LEU A 156 2.46 38.71 24.73
C LEU A 156 1.23 38.70 25.66
N THR A 157 0.70 37.53 26.02
CA THR A 157 -0.43 37.43 26.96
C THR A 157 -0.05 37.98 28.34
N ASN A 158 1.11 37.59 28.88
CA ASN A 158 1.55 38.03 30.21
C ASN A 158 1.82 39.54 30.28
N THR A 159 2.32 40.13 29.19
CA THR A 159 2.57 41.59 29.13
C THR A 159 1.26 42.38 29.02
N VAL A 160 0.26 41.85 28.32
CA VAL A 160 -1.06 42.51 28.14
C VAL A 160 -1.97 42.34 29.36
N GLU A 161 -1.82 41.26 30.13
CA GLU A 161 -2.51 41.06 31.42
C GLU A 161 -1.91 41.92 32.55
N ALA A 162 -0.62 42.25 32.48
CA ALA A 162 0.04 43.11 33.47
C ALA A 162 -0.31 44.61 33.33
N ILE A 163 -0.97 45.03 32.25
CA ILE A 163 -1.41 46.42 32.07
C ILE A 163 -2.77 46.58 32.76
N ASP A 164 -2.77 47.25 33.90
CA ASP A 164 -4.00 47.66 34.60
C ASP A 164 -4.69 48.79 33.82
N LYS A 165 -5.68 48.39 33.02
CA LYS A 165 -6.44 49.26 32.12
C LYS A 165 -7.32 50.25 32.90
N GLU A 166 -7.75 49.90 34.12
CA GLU A 166 -8.51 50.81 34.97
C GLU A 166 -7.61 51.90 35.52
N GLN A 167 -6.42 51.55 36.00
CA GLN A 167 -5.44 52.53 36.49
C GLN A 167 -4.98 53.48 35.38
N LEU A 168 -4.81 52.97 34.15
CA LEU A 168 -4.47 53.79 32.98
C LEU A 168 -5.59 54.77 32.63
N ALA A 169 -6.84 54.30 32.57
CA ALA A 169 -8.00 55.16 32.31
C ALA A 169 -8.17 56.24 33.38
N LYS A 170 -8.00 55.87 34.65
CA LYS A 170 -8.07 56.80 35.80
C LYS A 170 -6.97 57.86 35.72
N SER A 171 -5.76 57.48 35.33
CA SER A 171 -4.63 58.40 35.16
C SER A 171 -4.86 59.40 34.03
N PHE A 172 -5.42 58.95 32.90
CA PHE A 172 -5.79 59.85 31.79
C PHE A 172 -6.97 60.77 32.15
N GLN A 173 -7.91 60.30 32.96
CA GLN A 173 -9.03 61.12 33.42
C GLN A 173 -8.59 62.20 34.42
N VAL A 174 -7.67 61.87 35.33
CA VAL A 174 -7.04 62.82 36.25
C VAL A 174 -6.22 63.86 35.48
N LEU A 175 -5.42 63.43 34.49
CA LEU A 175 -4.71 64.35 33.60
C LEU A 175 -5.69 65.28 32.86
N SER A 176 -6.76 64.74 32.28
CA SER A 176 -7.77 65.54 31.58
C SER A 176 -8.44 66.58 32.49
N GLN A 177 -8.74 66.22 33.74
CA GLN A 177 -9.32 67.13 34.73
C GLN A 177 -8.32 68.18 35.22
N SER A 178 -7.04 67.84 35.36
CA SER A 178 -6.01 68.82 35.72
C SER A 178 -5.76 69.86 34.63
N PHE A 179 -6.06 69.55 33.37
CA PHE A 179 -5.93 70.48 32.24
C PHE A 179 -7.25 71.21 31.88
N ASP A 180 -8.32 71.08 32.67
CA ASP A 180 -9.63 71.68 32.36
C ASP A 180 -9.62 73.22 32.25
N ASN A 181 -8.62 73.90 32.83
CA ASN A 181 -8.43 75.35 32.81
C ASN A 181 -7.35 75.83 31.82
N THR A 182 -6.95 75.00 30.86
CA THR A 182 -5.90 75.30 29.86
C THR A 182 -6.55 75.81 28.56
N PRO A 183 -5.87 76.62 27.73
CA PRO A 183 -6.44 77.17 26.50
C PRO A 183 -7.09 76.11 25.58
N ALA A 184 -8.12 76.52 24.82
CA ALA A 184 -9.05 75.65 24.08
C ALA A 184 -8.38 74.57 23.22
N ASP A 185 -7.22 74.85 22.66
CA ASP A 185 -6.48 73.95 21.77
C ASP A 185 -5.96 72.69 22.50
N VAL A 186 -5.60 72.81 23.78
CA VAL A 186 -5.15 71.67 24.61
C VAL A 186 -6.34 70.78 24.98
N LYS A 187 -7.50 71.40 25.22
CA LYS A 187 -8.75 70.70 25.55
C LYS A 187 -9.23 69.84 24.38
N ILE A 188 -9.09 70.33 23.15
CA ILE A 188 -9.41 69.61 21.92
C ILE A 188 -8.46 68.42 21.73
N ALA A 189 -7.16 68.59 21.96
CA ALA A 189 -6.18 67.50 21.83
C ALA A 189 -6.43 66.36 22.84
N ILE A 190 -6.71 66.70 24.11
CA ILE A 190 -7.01 65.71 25.16
C ILE A 190 -8.33 65.00 24.88
N THR A 191 -9.36 65.73 24.45
CA THR A 191 -10.65 65.13 24.06
C THR A 191 -10.50 64.21 22.85
N GLY A 192 -9.68 64.59 21.87
CA GLY A 192 -9.34 63.77 20.71
C GLY A 192 -8.65 62.46 21.09
N LEU A 193 -7.68 62.52 22.00
CA LEU A 193 -6.98 61.33 22.50
C LEU A 193 -7.91 60.41 23.31
N SER A 194 -8.78 60.98 24.14
CA SER A 194 -9.80 60.23 24.89
C SER A 194 -10.79 59.53 23.95
N LYS A 195 -11.26 60.21 22.89
CA LYS A 195 -12.11 59.60 21.85
C LYS A 195 -11.41 58.47 21.09
N LEU A 196 -10.14 58.66 20.71
CA LEU A 196 -9.35 57.63 20.05
C LEU A 196 -9.15 56.41 20.94
N SER A 197 -8.85 56.61 22.23
CA SER A 197 -8.71 55.54 23.22
C SER A 197 -10.01 54.77 23.42
N SER A 198 -11.16 55.46 23.48
CA SER A 198 -12.48 54.80 23.53
C SER A 198 -12.83 54.05 22.25
N THR A 199 -12.38 54.55 21.08
CA THR A 199 -12.57 53.89 19.78
C THR A 199 -11.74 52.62 19.69
N PHE A 200 -10.53 52.65 20.23
CA PHE A 200 -9.67 51.46 20.33
C PHE A 200 -10.27 50.42 21.28
N ALA A 201 -10.74 50.86 22.47
CA ALA A 201 -11.39 50.00 23.45
C ALA A 201 -12.69 49.35 22.91
N SER A 202 -13.48 50.09 22.14
CA SER A 202 -14.70 49.56 21.51
C SER A 202 -14.43 48.61 20.34
N ARG A 203 -13.28 48.71 19.67
CA ARG A 203 -12.86 47.78 18.61
C ARG A 203 -12.15 46.52 19.11
N ASP A 204 -11.78 46.47 20.40
CA ASP A 204 -11.15 45.29 21.01
C ASP A 204 -12.04 44.05 20.90
N ALA A 205 -13.36 44.21 21.06
CA ALA A 205 -14.33 43.11 20.91
C ALA A 205 -14.36 42.55 19.47
N ALA A 206 -14.26 43.41 18.46
CA ALA A 206 -14.24 43.00 17.05
C ALA A 206 -12.91 42.29 16.69
N LEU A 207 -11.79 42.77 17.21
CA LEU A 207 -10.48 42.13 17.04
C LEU A 207 -10.41 40.76 17.73
N ARG A 208 -10.93 40.64 18.96
CA ARG A 208 -11.05 39.37 19.67
C ARG A 208 -11.93 38.37 18.93
N SER A 209 -13.06 38.82 18.38
CA SER A 209 -13.95 37.98 17.56
C SER A 209 -13.25 37.49 16.28
N LEU A 210 -12.52 38.38 15.59
CA LEU A 210 -11.75 38.00 14.42
C LEU A 210 -10.65 36.99 14.77
N LEU A 211 -9.89 37.22 15.84
CA LEU A 211 -8.82 36.32 16.28
C LEU A 211 -9.36 34.94 16.71
N ALA A 212 -10.51 34.91 17.40
CA ALA A 212 -11.20 33.68 17.79
C ALA A 212 -11.68 32.90 16.56
N LYS A 213 -12.23 33.59 15.55
CA LYS A 213 -12.62 32.97 14.28
C LYS A 213 -11.42 32.41 13.52
N THR A 214 -10.29 33.13 13.50
CA THR A 214 -9.05 32.64 12.89
C THR A 214 -8.51 31.40 13.62
N LYS A 215 -8.52 31.39 14.96
CA LYS A 215 -8.14 30.21 15.76
C LYS A 215 -9.05 29.01 15.47
N SER A 216 -10.35 29.23 15.30
CA SER A 216 -11.30 28.18 14.92
C SER A 216 -10.98 27.60 13.53
N VAL A 217 -10.65 28.44 12.55
CA VAL A 217 -10.28 27.97 11.20
C VAL A 217 -8.96 27.18 11.23
N SER A 218 -7.96 27.65 11.98
CA SER A 218 -6.70 26.91 12.16
C SER A 218 -6.90 25.59 12.91
N GLY A 219 -7.82 25.55 13.89
CA GLY A 219 -8.21 24.32 14.58
C GLY A 219 -8.85 23.31 13.63
N VAL A 220 -9.83 23.74 12.83
CA VAL A 220 -10.46 22.89 11.81
C VAL A 220 -9.42 22.35 10.82
N LEU A 221 -8.43 23.16 10.43
CA LEU A 221 -7.37 22.70 9.52
C LEU A 221 -6.43 21.68 10.19
N ALA A 222 -6.09 21.85 11.46
CA ALA A 222 -5.28 20.89 12.23
C ALA A 222 -6.04 19.57 12.46
N ASP A 223 -7.35 19.62 12.70
CA ASP A 223 -8.19 18.43 12.82
C ASP A 223 -8.26 17.67 11.49
N ARG A 224 -8.30 18.38 10.35
CA ARG A 224 -8.26 17.76 9.02
C ARG A 224 -6.91 17.11 8.71
N ASP A 225 -5.79 17.69 9.14
CA ASP A 225 -4.46 17.07 8.98
C ASP A 225 -4.35 15.74 9.73
N THR A 226 -4.94 15.68 10.95
CA THR A 226 -5.04 14.45 11.74
C THR A 226 -5.89 13.39 11.03
N GLN A 227 -7.04 13.79 10.48
CA GLN A 227 -7.90 12.87 9.72
C GLN A 227 -7.25 12.36 8.42
N ILE A 228 -6.48 13.20 7.72
CA ILE A 228 -5.74 12.78 6.52
C ILE A 228 -4.64 11.78 6.89
N THR A 229 -3.90 12.04 7.97
CA THR A 229 -2.87 11.12 8.47
C THR A 229 -3.47 9.77 8.87
N GLN A 230 -4.64 9.79 9.50
CA GLN A 230 -5.36 8.59 9.88
C GLN A 230 -5.88 7.81 8.67
N LEU A 231 -6.43 8.50 7.67
CA LEU A 231 -6.83 7.87 6.40
C LEU A 231 -5.65 7.22 5.66
N ILE A 232 -4.47 7.84 5.66
CA ILE A 232 -3.25 7.24 5.08
C ILE A 232 -2.83 5.99 5.86
N THR A 233 -2.95 6.01 7.19
CA THR A 233 -2.63 4.88 8.06
C THR A 233 -3.61 3.72 7.84
N ASP A 234 -4.90 4.02 7.80
CA ASP A 234 -5.98 3.06 7.55
C ASP A 234 -5.91 2.49 6.11
N GLY A 235 -5.49 3.32 5.14
CA GLY A 235 -5.19 2.88 3.79
C GLY A 235 -4.04 1.88 3.73
N GLY A 236 -3.01 2.06 4.59
CA GLY A 236 -1.94 1.08 4.78
C GLY A 236 -2.47 -0.27 5.27
N LEU A 237 -3.35 -0.26 6.29
CA LEU A 237 -3.99 -1.48 6.83
C LEU A 237 -4.85 -2.20 5.78
N LEU A 238 -5.60 -1.46 4.96
CA LEU A 238 -6.37 -2.02 3.85
C LEU A 238 -5.48 -2.68 2.80
N LEU A 239 -4.35 -2.05 2.44
CA LEU A 239 -3.40 -2.60 1.49
C LEU A 239 -2.68 -3.84 2.03
N ASP A 240 -2.37 -3.87 3.33
CA ASP A 240 -1.81 -5.04 4.00
C ASP A 240 -2.80 -6.21 4.06
N GLU A 241 -4.07 -5.95 4.38
CA GLU A 241 -5.14 -6.96 4.35
C GLU A 241 -5.38 -7.48 2.92
N LEU A 242 -5.35 -6.60 1.92
CA LEU A 242 -5.44 -6.99 0.50
C LEU A 242 -4.27 -7.86 0.07
N ASN A 243 -3.05 -7.53 0.50
CA ASN A 243 -1.86 -8.34 0.24
C ASN A 243 -1.94 -9.69 0.96
N SER A 244 -2.46 -9.74 2.19
CA SER A 244 -2.66 -10.99 2.92
C SER A 244 -3.73 -11.88 2.27
N ARG A 245 -4.80 -11.29 1.72
CA ARG A 245 -5.86 -12.02 1.01
C ARG A 245 -5.49 -12.43 -0.40
N LYS A 246 -4.40 -11.91 -0.96
CA LYS A 246 -3.92 -12.28 -2.30
C LYS A 246 -3.70 -13.78 -2.43
N ASP A 247 -3.11 -14.41 -1.42
CA ASP A 247 -2.86 -15.86 -1.41
C ASP A 247 -4.16 -16.67 -1.37
N ALA A 248 -5.16 -16.19 -0.61
CA ALA A 248 -6.49 -16.80 -0.56
C ALA A 248 -7.24 -16.65 -1.89
N ILE A 249 -7.14 -15.49 -2.55
CA ILE A 249 -7.73 -15.22 -3.87
C ILE A 249 -7.06 -16.09 -4.93
N GLN A 250 -5.73 -16.20 -4.91
CA GLN A 250 -4.98 -17.07 -5.82
C GLN A 250 -5.40 -18.54 -5.65
N THR A 251 -5.49 -19.03 -4.41
CA THR A 251 -5.94 -20.38 -4.10
C THR A 251 -7.37 -20.64 -4.60
N LEU A 252 -8.27 -19.66 -4.45
CA LEU A 252 -9.65 -19.76 -4.94
C LEU A 252 -9.72 -19.81 -6.47
N LEU A 253 -8.94 -18.98 -7.16
CA LEU A 253 -8.84 -18.97 -8.63
C LEU A 253 -8.28 -20.28 -9.19
N GLU A 254 -7.21 -20.80 -8.58
CA GLU A 254 -6.61 -22.09 -8.94
C GLU A 254 -7.61 -23.24 -8.76
N ASN A 255 -8.29 -23.29 -7.61
CA ASN A 255 -9.31 -24.32 -7.34
C ASN A 255 -10.51 -24.21 -8.29
N THR A 256 -10.93 -22.99 -8.65
CA THR A 256 -12.03 -22.78 -9.61
C THR A 256 -11.65 -23.25 -11.01
N ALA A 257 -10.40 -23.05 -11.44
CA ALA A 257 -9.90 -23.56 -12.70
C ALA A 257 -9.89 -25.10 -12.73
N VAL A 258 -9.48 -25.73 -11.63
CA VAL A 258 -9.53 -27.19 -11.47
C VAL A 258 -10.97 -27.72 -11.57
N VAL A 259 -11.92 -27.10 -10.86
CA VAL A 259 -13.34 -27.50 -10.91
C VAL A 259 -13.92 -27.29 -12.31
N SER A 260 -13.60 -26.19 -12.99
CA SER A 260 -14.05 -25.92 -14.36
C SER A 260 -13.49 -26.93 -15.37
N ALA A 261 -12.22 -27.32 -15.22
CA ALA A 261 -11.60 -28.35 -16.03
C ALA A 261 -12.24 -29.73 -15.79
N GLN A 262 -12.55 -30.06 -14.53
CA GLN A 262 -13.26 -31.30 -14.17
C GLN A 262 -14.70 -31.32 -14.72
N LEU A 263 -15.44 -30.21 -14.65
CA LEU A 263 -16.77 -30.10 -15.24
C LEU A 263 -16.73 -30.19 -16.77
N SER A 264 -15.73 -29.58 -17.41
CA SER A 264 -15.54 -29.68 -18.85
C SER A 264 -15.18 -31.12 -19.28
N GLY A 265 -14.36 -31.80 -18.49
CA GLY A 265 -14.06 -33.23 -18.67
C GLY A 265 -15.31 -34.09 -18.53
N LEU A 266 -16.11 -33.87 -17.48
CA LEU A 266 -17.37 -34.60 -17.28
C LEU A 266 -18.37 -34.38 -18.43
N VAL A 267 -18.46 -33.17 -18.98
CA VAL A 267 -19.31 -32.86 -20.15
C VAL A 267 -18.78 -33.53 -21.42
N ALA A 268 -17.46 -33.61 -21.59
CA ALA A 268 -16.84 -34.30 -22.72
C ALA A 268 -17.05 -35.82 -22.63
N ASP A 269 -16.86 -36.41 -21.45
CA ASP A 269 -17.07 -37.83 -21.18
C ASP A 269 -18.55 -38.20 -21.39
N ASN A 270 -19.48 -37.39 -20.87
CA ASN A 270 -20.92 -37.60 -21.08
C ASN A 270 -21.32 -37.45 -22.56
N ASN A 271 -20.70 -36.55 -23.34
CA ASN A 271 -20.93 -36.49 -24.78
C ASN A 271 -20.38 -37.71 -25.53
N ALA A 272 -19.27 -38.28 -25.08
CA ALA A 272 -18.70 -39.50 -25.64
C ALA A 272 -19.61 -40.72 -25.41
N ASP A 273 -20.32 -40.77 -24.27
CA ASP A 273 -21.29 -41.83 -23.95
C ASP A 273 -22.68 -41.61 -24.57
N LEU A 274 -23.11 -40.35 -24.74
CA LEU A 274 -24.41 -40.02 -25.34
C LEU A 274 -24.46 -40.29 -26.85
N LYS A 275 -23.35 -40.15 -27.55
CA LYS A 275 -23.28 -40.42 -29.00
C LYS A 275 -23.64 -41.88 -29.36
N PRO A 276 -23.05 -42.93 -28.76
CA PRO A 276 -23.44 -44.31 -29.05
C PRO A 276 -24.89 -44.63 -28.66
N ALA A 277 -25.43 -44.02 -27.60
CA ALA A 277 -26.84 -44.19 -27.24
C ALA A 277 -27.79 -43.60 -28.31
N LEU A 278 -27.45 -42.43 -28.86
CA LEU A 278 -28.21 -41.81 -29.96
C LEU A 278 -28.06 -42.58 -31.28
N ASP A 279 -26.88 -43.12 -31.56
CA ASP A 279 -26.64 -43.96 -32.74
C ASP A 279 -27.44 -45.28 -32.65
N GLN A 280 -27.52 -45.90 -31.47
CA GLN A 280 -28.38 -47.06 -31.22
C GLN A 280 -29.88 -46.72 -31.35
N LEU A 281 -30.32 -45.57 -30.83
CA LEU A 281 -31.71 -45.13 -30.96
C LEU A 281 -32.08 -44.89 -32.43
N ASN A 282 -31.20 -44.25 -33.20
CA ASN A 282 -31.38 -44.05 -34.63
C ASN A 282 -31.43 -45.38 -35.41
N ALA A 283 -30.63 -46.37 -35.01
CA ALA A 283 -30.69 -47.71 -35.60
C ALA A 283 -32.04 -48.40 -35.33
N VAL A 284 -32.57 -48.30 -34.11
CA VAL A 284 -33.91 -48.83 -33.77
C VAL A 284 -35.00 -48.11 -34.55
N LEU A 285 -34.94 -46.78 -34.65
CA LEU A 285 -35.87 -45.98 -35.44
C LEU A 285 -35.81 -46.31 -36.93
N ALA A 286 -34.62 -46.60 -37.47
CA ALA A 286 -34.44 -47.03 -38.85
C ALA A 286 -35.09 -48.40 -39.10
N ILE A 287 -34.89 -49.37 -38.20
CA ILE A 287 -35.53 -50.69 -38.28
C ILE A 287 -37.05 -50.55 -38.20
N LEU A 288 -37.57 -49.73 -37.28
CA LEU A 288 -39.01 -49.48 -37.13
C LEU A 288 -39.62 -48.83 -38.36
N ASN A 289 -38.95 -47.84 -38.95
CA ASN A 289 -39.42 -47.20 -40.18
C ASN A 289 -39.35 -48.15 -41.38
N GLN A 290 -38.28 -48.94 -41.52
CA GLN A 290 -38.13 -49.90 -42.61
C GLN A 290 -39.18 -51.02 -42.55
N ASN A 291 -39.66 -51.37 -41.35
CA ASN A 291 -40.68 -52.38 -41.14
C ASN A 291 -42.08 -51.80 -40.88
N LYS A 292 -42.28 -50.50 -41.10
CA LYS A 292 -43.54 -49.80 -40.82
C LYS A 292 -44.74 -50.44 -41.54
N ASP A 293 -44.57 -50.83 -42.80
CA ASP A 293 -45.63 -51.46 -43.58
C ASP A 293 -45.91 -52.90 -43.11
N SER A 294 -44.88 -53.62 -42.66
CA SER A 294 -45.02 -54.96 -42.08
C SER A 294 -45.69 -54.91 -40.71
N LEU A 295 -45.39 -53.91 -39.88
CA LEU A 295 -46.06 -53.67 -38.59
C LEU A 295 -47.51 -53.24 -38.79
N ALA A 296 -47.78 -52.34 -39.73
CA ALA A 296 -49.14 -51.94 -40.10
C ALA A 296 -49.95 -53.12 -40.63
N ARG A 297 -49.32 -53.98 -41.45
CA ARG A 297 -49.93 -55.22 -41.96
C ARG A 297 -50.18 -56.22 -40.83
N GLY A 298 -49.24 -56.39 -39.89
CA GLY A 298 -49.41 -57.24 -38.72
C GLY A 298 -50.59 -56.79 -37.83
N LEU A 299 -50.70 -55.48 -37.59
CA LEU A 299 -51.84 -54.89 -36.87
C LEU A 299 -53.16 -55.04 -37.62
N GLN A 300 -53.15 -54.87 -38.95
CA GLN A 300 -54.35 -55.12 -39.78
C GLN A 300 -54.75 -56.60 -39.81
N LEU A 301 -53.79 -57.53 -39.74
CA LEU A 301 -54.02 -58.97 -39.69
C LEU A 301 -54.50 -59.44 -38.30
N ILE A 302 -54.17 -58.70 -37.24
CA ILE A 302 -54.67 -58.98 -35.88
C ILE A 302 -56.18 -58.70 -35.77
N ALA A 303 -56.69 -57.71 -36.49
CA ALA A 303 -58.10 -57.32 -36.46
C ALA A 303 -59.08 -58.45 -36.87
N PRO A 304 -58.88 -59.17 -38.00
CA PRO A 304 -59.71 -60.33 -38.33
C PRO A 304 -59.50 -61.51 -37.39
N TYR A 305 -58.31 -61.70 -36.80
CA TYR A 305 -58.08 -62.75 -35.81
C TYR A 305 -58.91 -62.53 -34.53
N TYR A 306 -58.94 -61.30 -34.02
CA TYR A 306 -59.77 -60.93 -32.88
C TYR A 306 -61.27 -61.11 -33.19
N ARG A 307 -61.66 -60.82 -34.43
CA ARG A 307 -63.05 -60.96 -34.90
C ARG A 307 -63.47 -62.42 -35.08
N LEU A 308 -62.56 -63.31 -35.48
CA LEU A 308 -62.78 -64.75 -35.52
C LEU A 308 -62.83 -65.34 -34.10
N PHE A 309 -61.93 -64.92 -33.22
CA PHE A 309 -61.92 -65.39 -31.83
C PHE A 309 -63.19 -64.99 -31.07
N THR A 310 -63.67 -63.75 -31.26
CA THR A 310 -64.94 -63.27 -30.70
C THR A 310 -66.18 -63.88 -31.35
N ASN A 311 -66.16 -64.18 -32.65
CA ASN A 311 -67.27 -64.91 -33.30
C ASN A 311 -67.33 -66.39 -32.89
N VAL A 312 -66.20 -67.02 -32.56
CA VAL A 312 -66.17 -68.40 -32.06
C VAL A 312 -66.60 -68.46 -30.59
N THR A 313 -66.29 -67.45 -29.78
CA THR A 313 -66.67 -67.40 -28.35
C THR A 313 -68.00 -66.69 -28.08
N GLY A 314 -68.59 -66.02 -29.07
CA GLY A 314 -69.85 -65.28 -28.95
C GLY A 314 -71.14 -66.08 -29.15
N ASN A 315 -71.08 -67.35 -29.55
CA ASN A 315 -72.26 -68.20 -29.83
C ASN A 315 -72.77 -69.03 -28.63
N GLY A 316 -72.30 -68.78 -27.41
CA GLY A 316 -72.75 -69.47 -26.19
C GLY A 316 -71.85 -70.64 -25.77
N ARG A 317 -72.35 -71.55 -24.91
CA ARG A 317 -71.56 -72.62 -24.25
C ARG A 317 -71.22 -73.82 -25.16
N TRP A 318 -71.21 -73.66 -26.49
CA TRP A 318 -70.96 -74.73 -27.45
C TRP A 318 -70.27 -74.19 -28.71
N PHE A 319 -69.42 -75.00 -29.34
CA PHE A 319 -68.67 -74.65 -30.55
C PHE A 319 -69.42 -75.11 -31.82
N SER A 320 -69.53 -74.23 -32.81
CA SER A 320 -70.06 -74.55 -34.16
C SER A 320 -68.94 -74.50 -35.19
N GLY A 321 -68.52 -75.65 -35.71
CA GLY A 321 -67.64 -75.74 -36.88
C GLY A 321 -68.38 -76.34 -38.07
N TYR A 322 -68.39 -75.65 -39.21
CA TYR A 322 -68.97 -76.17 -40.46
C TYR A 322 -67.84 -76.39 -41.46
N VAL A 323 -67.50 -77.67 -41.72
CA VAL A 323 -66.51 -78.06 -42.72
C VAL A 323 -67.25 -78.48 -43.99
N ARG A 324 -67.26 -77.63 -45.02
CA ARG A 324 -67.76 -78.00 -46.35
C ARG A 324 -66.61 -78.68 -47.10
N ASN A 325 -66.85 -79.87 -47.67
CA ASN A 325 -65.91 -80.69 -48.45
C ASN A 325 -64.93 -81.59 -47.65
N ALA A 326 -65.34 -82.13 -46.50
CA ALA A 326 -64.61 -83.22 -45.84
C ALA A 326 -65.04 -84.58 -46.41
N THR A 327 -64.20 -85.23 -47.21
CA THR A 327 -64.25 -86.68 -47.40
C THR A 327 -63.74 -87.33 -46.12
N ILE A 328 -64.65 -87.77 -45.27
CA ILE A 328 -64.31 -88.48 -44.04
C ILE A 328 -64.05 -89.94 -44.41
N GLY A 329 -62.79 -90.26 -44.72
CA GLY A 329 -62.27 -91.62 -44.69
C GLY A 329 -61.97 -91.99 -43.24
N ASP A 330 -62.67 -93.03 -42.77
CA ASP A 330 -62.43 -93.84 -41.55
C ASP A 330 -61.66 -93.14 -40.41
N LEU A 331 -62.38 -92.35 -39.61
CA LEU A 331 -61.89 -91.86 -38.33
C LEU A 331 -62.79 -92.41 -37.21
N THR A 332 -62.29 -93.46 -36.57
CA THR A 332 -62.78 -93.94 -35.27
C THR A 332 -62.50 -92.88 -34.21
N ILE A 333 -63.53 -92.14 -33.82
CA ILE A 333 -63.45 -91.19 -32.70
C ILE A 333 -63.61 -92.00 -31.40
N SER A 334 -62.49 -92.35 -30.77
CA SER A 334 -62.49 -92.84 -29.39
C SER A 334 -62.75 -91.67 -28.45
N GLY A 335 -63.81 -91.79 -27.64
CA GLY A 335 -64.32 -90.72 -26.81
C GLY A 335 -63.33 -90.27 -25.74
N PHE A 336 -63.21 -88.94 -25.60
CA PHE A 336 -62.60 -88.31 -24.44
C PHE A 336 -63.73 -87.99 -23.44
N THR A 337 -63.76 -88.68 -22.31
CA THR A 337 -64.62 -88.37 -21.16
C THR A 337 -63.82 -87.63 -20.10
N PRO A 338 -64.05 -86.33 -19.88
CA PRO A 338 -63.66 -85.66 -18.65
C PRO A 338 -64.81 -85.79 -17.65
N GLY A 339 -64.72 -86.77 -16.76
CA GLY A 339 -65.53 -86.87 -15.55
C GLY A 339 -64.76 -86.28 -14.37
N ALA A 340 -65.45 -85.56 -13.50
CA ALA A 340 -64.93 -85.12 -12.21
C ALA A 340 -64.70 -86.34 -11.29
N ASP A 341 -63.62 -86.27 -10.51
CA ASP A 341 -63.02 -87.23 -9.58
C ASP A 341 -62.18 -88.37 -10.19
#